data_AF-A0A952D773-F1
#
_entry.id   AF-A0A952D773-F1
#
_cell.length_a   1.000
_cell.length_b   1.000
_cell.length_c   1.000
_cell.angle_alpha   90.00
_cell.angle_beta   90.00
_cell.angle_gamma   90.00
#
_symmetry.space_group_name_H-M   'P 1'
#
loop_
_entity.id
_entity.type
_entity.pdbx_description
1 polymer ?
#
loop_
_entity_poly.entity_id
_entity_poly.type
_entity_poly.pdbx_seq_one_letter_code
_entity_poly.pdbx_strand_id
1 'polypeptide(L)'
;ALDEEALVSILTQPTNAVLKQYKRFFEMDGVDLEFEPSVLAEIAHEALQRKTGARALRGIIEKMMMDVMFEVPSDTTVKKVIIPHGAVSGKSVPLLLTEEELQRQAS
;
A
#
# COMPACT_ATOMS: atom_id res chain seq x y z
N ALA A 1 11.51 20.49 -10.36
CA ALA A 1 10.77 19.96 -9.21
C ALA A 1 10.43 18.50 -9.52
N LEU A 2 10.26 17.64 -8.52
CA LEU A 2 9.70 16.31 -8.77
C LEU A 2 8.21 16.49 -9.10
N ASP A 3 7.75 15.87 -10.18
CA ASP A 3 6.33 15.76 -10.53
C ASP A 3 5.73 14.45 -9.98
N GLU A 4 4.43 14.26 -10.20
CA GLU A 4 3.69 13.11 -9.69
C GLU A 4 4.20 11.79 -10.26
N GLU A 5 4.48 11.75 -11.56
CA GLU A 5 5.03 10.58 -12.25
C GLU A 5 6.40 10.17 -11.69
N ALA A 6 7.29 11.14 -11.44
CA ALA A 6 8.59 10.88 -10.82
C ALA A 6 8.44 10.28 -9.42
N LEU A 7 7.47 10.75 -8.62
CA LEU A 7 7.21 10.20 -7.29
C LEU A 7 6.63 8.78 -7.35
N VAL A 8 5.68 8.51 -8.25
CA VAL A 8 5.16 7.15 -8.48
C VAL A 8 6.28 6.20 -8.92
N SER A 9 7.18 6.66 -9.79
CA SER A 9 8.36 5.89 -10.19
C SER A 9 9.24 5.55 -9.00
N ILE A 10 9.51 6.50 -8.09
CA ILE A 10 10.28 6.25 -6.85
C ILE A 10 9.61 5.19 -5.96
N LEU A 11 8.28 5.14 -5.92
CA LEU A 11 7.52 4.17 -5.13
C LEU A 11 7.57 2.75 -5.70
N THR A 12 7.80 2.59 -7.01
CA THR A 12 7.53 1.32 -7.72
C THR A 12 8.72 0.77 -8.49
N GLN A 13 9.59 1.61 -9.06
CA GLN A 13 10.65 1.17 -9.97
C GLN A 13 11.93 0.70 -9.27
N PRO A 14 12.51 1.45 -8.30
CA PRO A 14 13.74 1.04 -7.63
C PRO A 14 13.63 -0.36 -7.03
N THR A 15 14.72 -1.12 -7.04
CA THR A 15 14.77 -2.45 -6.41
C THR A 15 14.50 -2.40 -4.91
N ASN A 16 14.89 -1.29 -4.27
CA ASN A 16 14.71 -1.03 -2.85
C ASN A 16 13.51 -0.13 -2.55
N ALA A 17 12.57 0.04 -3.49
CA ALA A 17 11.40 0.88 -3.28
C ALA A 17 10.57 0.42 -2.06
N VAL A 18 10.04 1.37 -1.30
CA VAL A 18 9.36 1.10 -0.02
C VAL A 18 8.18 0.13 -0.19
N LEU A 19 7.37 0.30 -1.24
CA LEU A 19 6.25 -0.60 -1.50
C LEU A 19 6.70 -2.04 -1.78
N LYS A 20 7.83 -2.24 -2.46
CA LYS A 20 8.40 -3.58 -2.66
C LYS A 20 8.90 -4.21 -1.37
N GLN A 21 9.38 -3.40 -0.41
CA GLN A 21 9.77 -3.90 0.91
C GLN A 21 8.54 -4.44 1.66
N TYR A 22 7.44 -3.69 1.68
CA TYR A 22 6.19 -4.15 2.29
C TYR A 22 5.65 -5.40 1.61
N LYS A 23 5.63 -5.46 0.27
CA LYS A 23 5.21 -6.67 -0.46
C LYS A 23 6.02 -7.89 -0.02
N ARG A 24 7.35 -7.77 0.02
CA ARG A 24 8.23 -8.86 0.46
C ARG A 24 7.97 -9.28 1.90
N PHE A 25 7.71 -8.34 2.81
CA PHE A 25 7.41 -8.69 4.20
C PHE A 25 6.11 -9.51 4.30
N PHE A 26 5.07 -9.12 3.56
CA PHE A 26 3.81 -9.86 3.54
C PHE A 26 3.94 -11.22 2.83
N GLU A 27 4.72 -11.28 1.74
CA GLU A 27 5.03 -12.52 1.03
C GLU A 27 5.72 -13.55 1.95
N MET A 28 6.58 -13.11 2.88
CA MET A 28 7.21 -13.99 3.87
C MET A 28 6.21 -14.65 4.81
N ASP A 29 5.08 -13.98 5.08
CA ASP A 29 3.97 -14.50 5.88
C ASP A 29 2.88 -15.18 5.02
N GLY A 30 3.13 -15.35 3.72
CA GLY A 30 2.19 -15.99 2.79
C GLY A 30 0.96 -15.14 2.47
N VAL A 31 1.07 -13.81 2.57
CA VAL A 31 0.01 -12.84 2.27
C VAL A 31 0.38 -12.04 1.02
N ASP A 32 -0.53 -11.97 0.04
CA ASP A 32 -0.38 -11.10 -1.14
C ASP A 32 -0.74 -9.66 -0.78
N LEU A 33 0.17 -8.71 -1.00
CA LEU A 33 -0.09 -7.28 -0.78
C LEU A 33 -0.18 -6.54 -2.11
N GLU A 34 -1.35 -5.98 -2.38
CA GLU A 34 -1.65 -5.22 -3.58
C GLU A 34 -1.96 -3.76 -3.25
N PHE A 35 -1.46 -2.86 -4.09
CA PHE A 35 -1.79 -1.44 -4.05
C PHE A 35 -2.51 -1.13 -5.35
N GLU A 36 -3.70 -0.57 -5.27
CA GLU A 36 -4.38 -0.10 -6.47
C GLU A 36 -3.55 0.99 -7.19
N PRO A 37 -3.54 1.05 -8.52
CA PRO A 37 -2.82 2.10 -9.24
C PRO A 37 -3.22 3.53 -8.80
N SER A 38 -4.50 3.70 -8.45
CA SER A 38 -5.09 4.94 -7.93
C SER A 38 -4.50 5.40 -6.60
N VAL A 39 -4.11 4.48 -5.70
CA VAL A 39 -3.51 4.86 -4.42
C VAL A 39 -2.07 5.35 -4.60
N LEU A 40 -1.35 4.87 -5.63
CA LEU A 40 0.00 5.35 -5.94
C LEU A 40 -0.01 6.84 -6.31
N ALA A 41 -0.99 7.25 -7.11
CA ALA A 41 -1.24 8.65 -7.45
C ALA A 41 -1.62 9.46 -6.20
N GLU A 42 -2.49 8.93 -5.34
CA GLU A 42 -2.89 9.59 -4.08
C GLU A 42 -1.68 9.87 -3.17
N ILE A 43 -0.77 8.89 -3.02
CA ILE A 43 0.47 9.04 -2.24
C ILE A 43 1.37 10.13 -2.85
N ALA A 44 1.55 10.11 -4.17
CA ALA A 44 2.39 11.08 -4.87
C ALA A 44 1.81 12.49 -4.77
N HIS A 45 0.49 12.63 -4.95
CA HIS A 45 -0.23 13.90 -4.81
C HIS A 45 -0.07 14.48 -3.39
N GLU A 46 -0.31 13.67 -2.36
CA GLU A 46 -0.18 14.08 -0.97
C GLU A 46 1.27 14.51 -0.65
N ALA A 47 2.28 13.81 -1.18
CA ALA A 47 3.68 14.17 -1.01
C ALA A 47 4.04 15.53 -1.66
N LEU A 48 3.45 15.85 -2.80
CA LEU A 48 3.61 17.16 -3.45
C LEU A 48 2.96 18.27 -2.63
N GLN A 49 1.75 18.05 -2.11
CA GLN A 49 1.06 19.02 -1.25
C GLN A 49 1.86 19.36 0.01
N ARG A 50 2.54 18.36 0.60
CA ARG A 50 3.38 18.53 1.78
C ARG A 50 4.72 19.25 1.51
N LYS A 51 5.01 19.66 0.26
CA LYS A 51 6.23 20.38 -0.18
C LYS A 51 7.56 19.75 0.25
N THR A 52 7.54 18.47 0.60
CA THR A 52 8.68 17.71 1.11
C THR A 52 9.16 16.65 0.11
N GLY A 53 8.45 16.50 -1.02
CA GLY A 53 8.83 15.66 -2.15
C GLY A 53 9.01 14.20 -1.72
N ALA A 54 10.06 13.55 -2.24
CA ALA A 54 10.31 12.12 -1.99
C ALA A 54 10.47 11.75 -0.50
N ARG A 55 10.84 12.69 0.38
CA ARG A 55 10.97 12.43 1.83
C ARG A 55 9.62 12.17 2.49
N ALA A 56 8.54 12.76 1.96
CA ALA A 56 7.20 12.60 2.51
C ALA A 56 6.62 11.20 2.27
N LEU A 57 7.04 10.56 1.17
CA LEU A 57 6.50 9.29 0.68
C LEU A 57 6.52 8.21 1.76
N ARG A 58 7.66 8.03 2.43
CA ARG A 58 7.82 7.01 3.47
C ARG A 58 6.85 7.22 4.63
N GLY A 59 6.73 8.45 5.14
CA GLY A 59 5.82 8.73 6.26
C GLY A 59 4.34 8.58 5.91
N ILE A 60 3.96 8.86 4.66
CA ILE A 60 2.59 8.62 4.17
C ILE A 60 2.29 7.12 4.15
N ILE A 61 3.20 6.32 3.59
CA ILE A 61 3.06 4.86 3.52
C ILE A 61 3.05 4.25 4.91
N GLU A 62 3.99 4.63 5.79
CA GLU A 62 4.07 4.09 7.16
C GLU A 62 2.78 4.35 7.93
N LYS A 63 2.21 5.56 7.82
CA LYS A 63 0.91 5.88 8.43
C LYS A 63 -0.22 5.02 7.86
N MET A 64 -0.30 4.91 6.54
CA MET A 64 -1.35 4.15 5.85
C MET A 64 -1.29 2.65 6.16
N MET A 65 -0.08 2.11 6.31
CA MET A 65 0.14 0.68 6.57
C MET A 65 0.10 0.31 8.05
N MET A 66 0.01 1.30 8.97
CA MET A 66 0.14 1.05 10.41
C MET A 66 -0.91 0.06 10.92
N ASP A 67 -2.17 0.23 10.55
CA ASP A 67 -3.26 -0.64 10.98
C ASP A 67 -3.13 -2.04 10.36
N VAL A 68 -2.79 -2.12 9.07
CA VAL A 68 -2.55 -3.40 8.36
C VAL A 68 -1.44 -4.21 9.02
N MET A 69 -0.32 -3.55 9.35
CA MET A 69 0.83 -4.18 10.02
C MET A 69 0.51 -4.69 11.43
N PHE A 70 -0.58 -4.22 12.04
CA PHE A 70 -1.06 -4.70 13.34
C PHE A 70 -2.11 -5.82 13.20
N GLU A 71 -3.05 -5.65 12.26
CA GLU A 71 -4.16 -6.60 12.07
C GLU A 71 -3.71 -7.91 11.44
N VAL A 72 -2.90 -7.86 10.38
CA VAL A 72 -2.53 -9.05 9.60
C VAL A 72 -1.75 -10.09 10.43
N PRO A 73 -0.77 -9.73 11.26
CA PRO A 73 -0.11 -10.71 12.13
C PRO A 73 -1.05 -11.35 13.17
N SER A 74 -2.16 -10.70 13.50
CA SER A 74 -3.14 -11.19 14.47
C SER A 74 -4.16 -12.14 13.85
N ASP A 75 -4.29 -12.15 12.52
CA ASP A 75 -5.23 -13.00 11.78
C ASP A 75 -4.51 -13.84 10.70
N THR A 76 -4.24 -15.09 11.04
CA THR A 76 -3.58 -16.06 10.15
C THR A 76 -4.44 -16.53 8.96
N THR A 77 -5.71 -16.15 8.91
CA THR A 77 -6.62 -16.55 7.82
C THR A 77 -6.54 -15.63 6.60
N VAL A 78 -5.99 -14.43 6.78
CA VAL A 78 -5.78 -13.46 5.70
C VAL A 78 -4.80 -14.02 4.67
N LYS A 79 -5.17 -13.94 3.40
CA LYS A 79 -4.35 -14.36 2.25
C LYS A 79 -4.03 -13.23 1.30
N LYS A 80 -4.83 -12.17 1.28
CA LYS A 80 -4.59 -11.00 0.46
C LYS A 80 -4.98 -9.72 1.17
N VAL A 81 -4.19 -8.69 0.97
CA VAL A 81 -4.48 -7.32 1.38
C VAL A 81 -4.50 -6.43 0.15
N ILE A 82 -5.56 -5.65 -0.01
CA ILE A 82 -5.67 -4.65 -1.06
C ILE A 82 -5.73 -3.27 -0.40
N ILE A 83 -4.84 -2.38 -0.82
CA ILE A 83 -4.84 -0.98 -0.42
C ILE A 83 -5.60 -0.18 -1.48
N PRO A 84 -6.84 0.26 -1.20
CA PRO A 84 -7.68 0.91 -2.19
C PRO A 84 -7.38 2.41 -2.31
N HIS A 85 -7.93 3.03 -3.36
CA HIS A 85 -8.08 4.48 -3.41
C HIS A 85 -8.78 5.00 -2.14
N GLY A 86 -8.34 6.14 -1.61
CA GLY A 86 -8.90 6.75 -0.41
C GLY A 86 -8.23 6.29 0.88
N ALA A 87 -7.32 5.32 0.83
CA ALA A 87 -6.56 4.87 1.99
C ALA A 87 -5.63 5.96 2.54
N VAL A 88 -5.04 6.81 1.68
CA VAL A 88 -4.17 7.91 2.13
C VAL A 88 -4.98 9.00 2.84
N SER A 89 -6.16 9.32 2.30
CA SER A 89 -7.07 10.29 2.88
C SER A 89 -7.92 9.76 4.04
N GLY A 90 -7.86 8.46 4.34
CA GLY A 90 -8.65 7.79 5.38
C GLY A 90 -10.14 7.64 5.04
N LYS A 91 -10.50 7.80 3.75
CA LYS A 91 -11.87 7.63 3.25
C LYS A 91 -12.23 6.17 2.97
N SER A 92 -11.22 5.32 2.82
CA SER A 92 -11.36 3.90 2.56
C SER A 92 -10.35 3.14 3.40
N VAL A 93 -10.73 1.94 3.83
CA VAL A 93 -9.87 1.08 4.65
C VAL A 93 -9.29 -0.04 3.78
N PRO A 94 -8.10 -0.56 4.12
CA PRO A 94 -7.55 -1.76 3.51
C PRO A 94 -8.54 -2.92 3.54
N LEU A 95 -8.61 -3.67 2.44
CA LEU A 95 -9.42 -4.88 2.35
C LEU A 95 -8.54 -6.08 2.71
N LEU A 96 -8.89 -6.78 3.79
CA LEU A 96 -8.27 -8.04 4.19
C LEU A 96 -9.15 -9.17 3.68
N LEU A 97 -8.61 -10.04 2.84
CA LEU A 97 -9.33 -11.13 2.19
C LEU A 97 -8.76 -12.47 2.63
N THR A 98 -9.64 -13.33 3.08
CA THR A 98 -9.39 -14.75 3.35
C THR A 98 -9.44 -15.57 2.07
N GLU A 99 -8.96 -16.81 2.15
CA GLU A 99 -9.05 -17.78 1.04
C GLU A 99 -10.49 -17.96 0.54
N GLU A 100 -11.46 -18.02 1.46
CA GLU A 100 -12.88 -18.22 1.09
C GLU A 100 -13.45 -17.01 0.34
N GLU A 101 -13.10 -15.80 0.75
CA GLU A 101 -13.56 -14.57 0.09
C GLU A 101 -12.95 -14.41 -1.31
N LEU A 102 -11.68 -14.79 -1.49
CA LEU A 102 -11.03 -14.81 -2.80
C LEU A 102 -11.73 -15.77 -3.77
N GLN A 103 -12.10 -16.97 -3.29
CA GLN A 103 -12.82 -17.96 -4.11
C GLN A 103 -14.20 -17.47 -4.53
N ARG A 104 -14.94 -16.80 -3.63
CA ARG A 104 -16.27 -16.23 -3.94
C ARG A 104 -16.25 -15.12 -4.99
N GLN A 105 -15.15 -14.35 -5.08
CA GLN A 105 -15.02 -13.30 -6.09
C GLN A 105 -14.65 -13.84 -7.48
N ALA A 106 -14.07 -15.05 -7.54
CA ALA A 106 -13.67 -15.68 -8.80
C ALA A 106 -14.81 -16.46 -9.50
N SER A 107 -15.93 -16.66 -8.80
CA SER A 107 -17.13 -17.36 -9.26
C SER A 107 -18.25 -16.40 -9.66
#